data_AF-A0A0D0AGS1-F1
#
_entry.id   AF-A0A0D0AGS1-F1
#
_cell.length_a   1.000
_cell.length_b   1.000
_cell.length_c   1.000
_cell.angle_alpha   90.00
_cell.angle_beta   90.00
_cell.angle_gamma   90.00
#
_symmetry.space_group_name_H-M   'P 1'
#
loop_
_entity.id
_entity.type
_entity.pdbx_description
1 polymer ?
#
loop_
_entity_poly.entity_id
_entity_poly.type
_entity_poly.pdbx_seq_one_letter_code
_entity_poly.pdbx_strand_id
1 'polypeptide(L)'
;MILTAPQNSSRPSFQAIEKLRSVLREPFQPLYDAYQGPALQLTSAVLSNILDEKLSDAYIHGDPRLYAEWDKTAYVLLSGVLDALEKPPNDHFKVDVGKFLYPTICGFFFRERSQAGPRSSVELCVTAFSILSEAAHGQKSNQIFLRDGAYLGPARLGVMISTSRDYLITESLLTLFARLLSTERAAGGGSMRTQFVQETLGSPELFKCNEELARILHEASTSDWNTIAIQLISAMAKSDITYPQPFSVKEINACGYVFPQPDASDRLILDRQGFLANVILPTGDVCDSLMVPYGHIRMVNIDTPATTLRGVGVTVGLSSAPKVGNTTLKVDSGGFYLAFSLGREDLSRFMETLRRRGIGKLSFINSTQRVVKPKKSISLASEVKFTSNSFLPVPAPDFQVSIVRVGNHGGLIDSRRRKSNTLRKVAYPTFQPS
;
A
#
# COMPACT_ATOMS: atom_id res chain seq x y z
N MET A 1 -6.11 15.29 37.89
CA MET A 1 -5.44 16.61 37.76
C MET A 1 -5.26 16.86 36.27
N ILE A 2 -6.15 17.62 35.64
CA ILE A 2 -6.07 17.93 34.20
C ILE A 2 -5.15 19.14 34.08
N LEU A 3 -3.90 18.92 33.67
CA LEU A 3 -2.98 20.00 33.33
C LEU A 3 -3.47 20.63 32.02
N THR A 4 -4.10 21.79 32.11
CA THR A 4 -4.40 22.64 30.96
C THR A 4 -3.08 23.17 30.40
N ALA A 5 -2.59 22.58 29.32
CA ALA A 5 -1.44 23.07 28.58
C ALA A 5 -1.73 24.48 28.00
N PRO A 6 -0.74 25.38 27.95
CA PRO A 6 -0.92 26.74 27.48
C PRO A 6 -1.36 26.77 26.00
N GLN A 7 -2.54 27.34 25.76
CA GLN A 7 -3.31 27.30 24.51
C GLN A 7 -2.87 28.26 23.39
N ASN A 8 -1.63 28.76 23.38
CA ASN A 8 -1.26 29.90 22.52
C ASN A 8 -0.17 29.62 21.46
N SER A 9 0.01 28.37 21.02
CA SER A 9 0.75 28.13 19.77
C SER A 9 -0.18 28.37 18.59
N SER A 10 -0.02 29.51 17.90
CA SER A 10 -0.71 29.77 16.63
C SER A 10 -0.52 28.59 15.67
N ARG A 11 -1.62 27.99 15.21
CA ARG A 11 -1.57 26.90 14.23
C ARG A 11 -0.88 27.39 12.94
N PRO A 12 0.04 26.62 12.35
CA PRO A 12 0.69 27.04 11.11
C PRO A 12 -0.32 27.09 9.97
N SER A 13 -0.15 28.05 9.06
CA SER A 13 -0.93 28.09 7.83
C SER A 13 -0.54 26.94 6.90
N PHE A 14 -1.45 26.52 6.03
CA PHE A 14 -1.14 25.50 5.01
C PHE A 14 0.04 25.90 4.11
N GLN A 15 0.16 27.20 3.78
CA GLN A 15 1.30 27.72 3.03
C GLN A 15 2.63 27.55 3.78
N ALA A 16 2.62 27.69 5.11
CA ALA A 16 3.81 27.46 5.93
C ALA A 16 4.21 25.98 5.94
N ILE A 17 3.25 25.05 6.02
CA ILE A 17 3.50 23.61 5.93
C ILE A 17 4.02 23.22 4.53
N GLU A 18 3.42 23.74 3.47
CA GLU A 18 3.89 23.55 2.09
C GLU A 18 5.34 24.03 1.92
N LYS A 19 5.64 25.24 2.43
CA LYS A 19 7.01 25.79 2.40
C LYS A 19 7.97 24.92 3.20
N LEU A 20 7.57 24.43 4.38
CA LEU A 20 8.37 23.49 5.15
C LEU A 20 8.66 22.23 4.33
N ARG A 21 7.66 21.60 3.71
CA ARG A 21 7.86 20.42 2.87
C ARG A 21 8.86 20.66 1.73
N SER A 22 8.81 21.83 1.10
CA SER A 22 9.75 22.19 0.02
C SER A 22 11.22 22.22 0.45
N VAL A 23 11.49 22.40 1.77
CA VAL A 23 12.86 22.42 2.28
C VAL A 23 13.33 21.09 2.88
N LEU A 24 12.44 20.13 3.15
CA LEU A 24 12.80 18.89 3.86
C LEU A 24 13.33 17.75 2.98
N ARG A 25 13.18 17.84 1.64
CA ARG A 25 13.63 16.78 0.71
C ARG A 25 14.88 17.17 -0.07
N GLU A 26 14.75 18.01 -1.10
CA GLU A 26 15.88 18.36 -1.98
C GLU A 26 16.95 19.19 -1.24
N PRO A 27 16.61 20.25 -0.46
CA PRO A 27 17.63 21.05 0.21
C PRO A 27 18.37 20.33 1.35
N PHE A 28 17.84 19.20 1.84
CA PHE A 28 18.53 18.35 2.81
C PHE A 28 19.57 17.43 2.16
N GLN A 29 19.50 17.18 0.84
CA GLN A 29 20.43 16.27 0.16
C GLN A 29 21.90 16.67 0.35
N PRO A 30 22.31 17.95 0.16
CA PRO A 30 23.69 18.35 0.41
C PRO A 30 24.12 18.18 1.88
N LEU A 31 23.18 18.23 2.83
CA LEU A 31 23.47 18.01 4.25
C LEU A 31 23.74 16.54 4.53
N TYR A 32 22.99 15.62 3.92
CA TYR A 32 23.32 14.19 3.99
C TYR A 32 24.68 13.89 3.35
N ASP A 33 25.03 14.58 2.27
CA ASP A 33 26.32 14.35 1.59
C ASP A 33 27.52 14.91 2.39
N ALA A 34 27.37 16.08 3.03
CA ALA A 34 28.46 16.75 3.75
C ALA A 34 28.54 16.43 5.25
N TYR A 35 27.40 16.18 5.91
CA TYR A 35 27.28 16.08 7.37
C TYR A 35 26.29 14.98 7.80
N GLN A 36 26.51 13.74 7.37
CA GLN A 36 25.63 12.58 7.58
C GLN A 36 25.02 12.47 8.98
N GLY A 37 25.85 12.32 10.02
CA GLY A 37 25.39 12.17 11.39
C GLY A 37 24.54 13.35 11.89
N PRO A 38 25.07 14.59 11.88
CA PRO A 38 24.29 15.77 12.27
C PRO A 38 22.99 15.96 11.47
N ALA A 39 23.00 15.69 10.16
CA ALA A 39 21.81 15.77 9.32
C ALA A 39 20.76 14.73 9.75
N LEU A 40 21.16 13.48 10.00
CA LEU A 40 20.25 12.42 10.46
C LEU A 40 19.73 12.68 11.88
N GLN A 41 20.53 13.26 12.77
CA GLN A 41 20.07 13.72 14.09
C GLN A 41 18.99 14.80 13.97
N LEU A 42 19.22 15.80 13.09
CA LEU A 42 18.23 16.83 12.81
C LEU A 42 16.94 16.22 12.23
N THR A 43 17.06 15.34 11.24
CA THR A 43 15.92 14.62 10.66
C THR A 43 15.16 13.84 11.73
N SER A 44 15.85 13.13 12.61
CA SER A 44 15.23 12.37 13.71
C SER A 44 14.47 13.28 14.68
N ALA A 45 15.05 14.42 15.07
CA ALA A 45 14.42 15.39 15.95
C ALA A 45 13.17 16.03 15.30
N VAL A 46 13.26 16.43 14.03
CA VAL A 46 12.11 16.98 13.28
C VAL A 46 11.03 15.92 13.12
N LEU A 47 11.40 14.69 12.79
CA LEU A 47 10.47 13.57 12.64
C LEU A 47 9.76 13.26 13.95
N SER A 48 10.47 13.11 15.07
CA SER A 48 9.85 12.85 16.38
C SER A 48 8.89 13.96 16.77
N ASN A 49 9.24 15.23 16.56
CA ASN A 49 8.33 16.35 16.81
C ASN A 49 7.05 16.27 15.94
N ILE A 50 7.16 15.97 14.64
CA ILE A 50 5.98 15.81 13.77
C ILE A 50 5.12 14.64 14.26
N LEU A 51 5.75 13.51 14.52
CA LEU A 51 5.09 12.26 14.86
C LEU A 51 4.44 12.29 16.24
N ASP A 52 5.20 12.64 17.28
CA ASP A 52 4.75 12.55 18.67
C ASP A 52 3.89 13.75 19.07
N GLU A 53 4.21 14.95 18.58
CA GLU A 53 3.46 16.16 18.94
C GLU A 53 2.43 16.54 17.88
N LYS A 54 2.85 16.79 16.63
CA LYS A 54 1.98 17.46 15.65
C LYS A 54 0.83 16.59 15.16
N LEU A 55 1.08 15.30 14.88
CA LEU A 55 0.03 14.35 14.52
C LEU A 55 -0.93 14.11 15.68
N SER A 56 -0.40 13.95 16.90
CA SER A 56 -1.20 13.78 18.11
C SER A 56 -2.09 14.98 18.38
N ASP A 57 -1.54 16.19 18.26
CA ASP A 57 -2.26 17.45 18.45
C ASP A 57 -3.40 17.60 17.43
N ALA A 58 -3.12 17.39 16.14
CA ALA A 58 -4.15 17.44 15.10
C ALA A 58 -5.26 16.40 15.33
N TYR A 59 -4.91 15.20 15.80
CA TYR A 59 -5.87 14.16 16.12
C TYR A 59 -6.75 14.51 17.32
N ILE A 60 -6.15 14.93 18.44
CA ILE A 60 -6.87 15.31 19.67
C ILE A 60 -7.86 16.44 19.39
N HIS A 61 -7.50 17.38 18.52
CA HIS A 61 -8.36 18.47 18.10
C HIS A 61 -9.34 18.12 16.97
N GLY A 62 -9.37 16.87 16.49
CA GLY A 62 -10.29 16.42 15.45
C GLY A 62 -10.09 17.12 14.10
N ASP A 63 -8.85 17.46 13.74
CA ASP A 63 -8.52 18.14 12.49
C ASP A 63 -7.88 17.16 11.49
N PRO A 64 -8.70 16.40 10.72
CA PRO A 64 -8.19 15.40 9.79
C PRO A 64 -7.40 16.02 8.63
N ARG A 65 -7.64 17.29 8.29
CA ARG A 65 -6.89 17.98 7.24
C ARG A 65 -5.49 18.30 7.72
N LEU A 66 -5.36 18.90 8.89
CA LEU A 66 -4.05 19.19 9.48
C LEU A 66 -3.26 17.91 9.75
N TYR A 67 -3.93 16.84 10.20
CA TYR A 67 -3.31 15.52 10.36
C TYR A 67 -2.71 15.02 9.04
N ALA A 68 -3.48 15.05 7.95
CA ALA A 68 -3.01 14.63 6.63
C ALA A 68 -1.82 15.46 6.13
N GLU A 69 -1.79 16.76 6.43
CA GLU A 69 -0.68 17.64 6.07
C GLU A 69 0.61 17.34 6.85
N TRP A 70 0.50 17.05 8.15
CA TRP A 70 1.65 16.62 8.96
C TRP A 70 2.13 15.23 8.57
N ASP A 71 1.22 14.31 8.28
CA ASP A 71 1.55 12.95 7.80
C ASP A 71 2.34 13.03 6.49
N LYS A 72 1.86 13.84 5.54
CA LYS A 72 2.57 14.13 4.29
C LYS A 72 3.92 14.82 4.53
N THR A 73 4.04 15.66 5.55
CA THR A 73 5.31 16.31 5.91
C THR A 73 6.33 15.30 6.43
N ALA A 74 5.92 14.37 7.29
CA ALA A 74 6.76 13.26 7.71
C ALA A 74 7.19 12.38 6.52
N TYR A 75 6.26 12.10 5.60
CA TYR A 75 6.56 11.33 4.39
C TYR A 75 7.62 12.01 3.51
N VAL A 76 7.51 13.32 3.27
CA VAL A 76 8.49 14.08 2.47
C VAL A 76 9.88 14.07 3.12
N LEU A 77 9.93 14.23 4.44
CA LEU A 77 11.18 14.17 5.21
C LEU A 77 11.86 12.79 5.08
N LEU A 78 11.11 11.71 5.30
CA LEU A 78 11.63 10.35 5.19
C LEU A 78 12.00 9.99 3.75
N SER A 79 11.23 10.45 2.76
CA SER A 79 11.56 10.25 1.34
C SER A 79 12.93 10.85 1.00
N GLY A 80 13.30 12.00 1.58
CA GLY A 80 14.65 12.56 1.42
C GLY A 80 15.76 11.67 1.99
N VAL A 81 15.51 10.96 3.10
CA VAL A 81 16.46 9.97 3.64
C VAL A 81 16.58 8.78 2.69
N LEU A 82 15.45 8.31 2.14
CA LEU A 82 15.43 7.19 1.20
C LEU A 82 16.19 7.55 -0.09
N ASP A 83 15.98 8.75 -0.65
CA ASP A 83 16.74 9.25 -1.79
C ASP A 83 18.27 9.21 -1.53
N ALA A 84 18.69 9.48 -0.29
CA ALA A 84 20.09 9.43 0.12
C ALA A 84 20.61 7.99 0.30
N LEU A 85 19.76 7.05 0.75
CA LEU A 85 20.08 5.62 0.86
C LEU A 85 20.23 4.94 -0.51
N GLU A 86 19.52 5.42 -1.54
CA GLU A 86 19.54 4.90 -2.91
C GLU A 86 20.77 5.35 -3.72
N LYS A 87 21.52 6.35 -3.23
CA LYS A 87 22.82 6.75 -3.80
C LYS A 87 23.82 5.57 -3.72
N PRO A 88 24.94 5.60 -4.48
CA PRO A 88 25.94 4.54 -4.45
C PRO A 88 26.32 4.13 -3.02
N PRO A 89 26.58 2.83 -2.80
CA PRO A 89 26.59 2.23 -1.47
C PRO A 89 27.50 2.99 -0.50
N ASN A 90 26.89 3.51 0.56
CA ASN A 90 27.57 4.16 1.66
C ASN A 90 27.21 3.43 2.97
N ASP A 91 28.03 2.44 3.32
CA ASP A 91 27.81 1.63 4.51
C ASP A 91 27.79 2.47 5.79
N HIS A 92 28.58 3.55 5.86
CA HIS A 92 28.59 4.46 7.00
C HIS A 92 27.24 5.18 7.16
N PHE A 93 26.67 5.67 6.07
CA PHE A 93 25.35 6.31 6.10
C PHE A 93 24.27 5.35 6.60
N LYS A 94 24.30 4.09 6.16
CA LYS A 94 23.36 3.05 6.65
C LYS A 94 23.50 2.82 8.15
N VAL A 95 24.72 2.72 8.66
CA VAL A 95 24.98 2.57 10.11
C VAL A 95 24.44 3.77 10.89
N ASP A 96 24.67 4.99 10.40
CA ASP A 96 24.15 6.21 11.03
C ASP A 96 22.61 6.29 11.00
N VAL A 97 21.97 5.86 9.91
CA VAL A 97 20.50 5.74 9.85
C VAL A 97 19.99 4.82 10.96
N GLY A 98 20.63 3.66 11.13
CA GLY A 98 20.31 2.73 12.21
C GLY A 98 20.44 3.36 13.59
N LYS A 99 21.53 4.10 13.82
CA LYS A 99 21.80 4.77 15.09
C LYS A 99 20.80 5.89 15.41
N PHE A 100 20.45 6.73 14.44
CA PHE A 100 19.71 7.97 14.70
C PHE A 100 18.22 7.90 14.41
N LEU A 101 17.78 7.11 13.42
CA LEU A 101 16.38 7.08 12.99
C LEU A 101 15.60 5.86 13.48
N TYR A 102 16.24 4.71 13.71
CA TYR A 102 15.52 3.51 14.16
C TYR A 102 14.75 3.72 15.46
N PRO A 103 15.28 4.37 16.51
CA PRO A 103 14.51 4.60 17.73
C PRO A 103 13.19 5.34 17.48
N THR A 104 13.23 6.39 16.65
CA THR A 104 12.06 7.21 16.32
C THR A 104 11.06 6.44 15.44
N ILE A 105 11.53 5.77 14.38
CA ILE A 105 10.67 5.00 13.48
C ILE A 105 10.05 3.81 14.22
N CYS A 106 10.86 3.01 14.92
CA CYS A 106 10.35 1.86 15.67
C CYS A 106 9.38 2.27 16.79
N GLY A 107 9.74 3.32 17.54
CA GLY A 107 8.93 3.85 18.63
C GLY A 107 7.56 4.39 18.19
N PHE A 108 7.45 4.91 16.96
CA PHE A 108 6.18 5.39 16.44
C PHE A 108 5.35 4.29 15.78
N PHE A 109 5.92 3.55 14.82
CA PHE A 109 5.17 2.66 13.93
C PHE A 109 4.95 1.24 14.49
N PHE A 110 5.79 0.78 15.41
CA PHE A 110 5.73 -0.60 15.95
C PHE A 110 5.35 -0.66 17.43
N ARG A 111 5.16 0.49 18.07
CA ARG A 111 4.61 0.56 19.42
C ARG A 111 3.13 0.21 19.38
N GLU A 112 2.67 -0.60 20.33
CA GLU A 112 1.24 -0.89 20.51
C GLU A 112 0.49 0.42 20.73
N ARG A 113 -0.17 0.90 19.68
CA ARG A 113 -1.10 2.02 19.75
C ARG A 113 -2.48 1.47 20.01
N SER A 114 -3.25 2.21 20.80
CA SER A 114 -4.69 2.01 20.84
C SER A 114 -5.23 2.01 19.41
N GLN A 115 -5.96 0.96 19.03
CA GLN A 115 -6.56 0.82 17.70
C GLN A 115 -7.49 1.98 17.33
N ALA A 116 -7.84 2.84 18.29
CA ALA A 116 -8.65 4.02 18.11
C ALA A 116 -7.93 5.20 17.42
N GLY A 117 -6.60 5.19 17.31
CA GLY A 117 -5.84 6.28 16.69
C GLY A 117 -6.05 6.37 15.16
N PRO A 118 -5.83 7.55 14.56
CA PRO A 118 -5.82 7.70 13.12
C PRO A 118 -4.63 6.92 12.56
N ARG A 119 -4.86 6.24 11.44
CA ARG A 119 -3.81 5.50 10.75
C ARG A 119 -2.99 6.48 9.91
N SER A 120 -1.67 6.32 9.97
CA SER A 120 -0.77 6.97 9.03
C SER A 120 -1.08 6.57 7.59
N SER A 121 -0.70 7.41 6.64
CA SER A 121 -0.81 7.08 5.23
C SER A 121 0.00 5.83 4.87
N VAL A 122 -0.36 5.18 3.76
CA VAL A 122 0.40 4.04 3.24
C VAL A 122 1.79 4.49 2.81
N GLU A 123 1.86 5.65 2.18
CA GLU A 123 3.10 6.26 1.70
C GLU A 123 4.08 6.49 2.85
N LEU A 124 3.61 7.04 3.98
CA LEU A 124 4.45 7.24 5.16
C LEU A 124 4.91 5.88 5.75
N CYS A 125 4.00 4.92 5.94
CA CYS A 125 4.34 3.61 6.48
C CYS A 125 5.36 2.85 5.61
N VAL A 126 5.09 2.77 4.29
CA VAL A 126 5.96 2.10 3.33
C VAL A 126 7.33 2.75 3.30
N THR A 127 7.40 4.09 3.27
CA THR A 127 8.70 4.80 3.27
C THR A 127 9.49 4.51 4.55
N ALA A 128 8.83 4.55 5.71
CA ALA A 128 9.48 4.24 6.98
C ALA A 128 10.04 2.81 7.01
N PHE A 129 9.26 1.82 6.58
CA PHE A 129 9.68 0.42 6.54
C PHE A 129 10.76 0.15 5.48
N SER A 130 10.70 0.83 4.34
CA SER A 130 11.76 0.79 3.31
C SER A 130 13.08 1.34 3.85
N ILE A 131 13.07 2.43 4.63
CA ILE A 131 14.29 2.93 5.28
C ILE A 131 14.89 1.89 6.23
N LEU A 132 14.06 1.24 7.06
CA LEU A 132 14.53 0.15 7.94
C LEU A 132 15.13 -1.01 7.14
N SER A 133 14.47 -1.41 6.05
CA SER A 133 14.92 -2.51 5.19
C SER A 133 16.24 -2.18 4.49
N GLU A 134 16.34 -1.02 3.84
CA GLU A 134 17.50 -0.63 3.04
C GLU A 134 18.74 -0.33 3.90
N ALA A 135 18.55 0.30 5.06
CA ALA A 135 19.64 0.51 6.02
C ALA A 135 20.08 -0.80 6.69
N ALA A 136 19.21 -1.80 6.84
CA ALA A 136 19.58 -3.13 7.34
C ALA A 136 20.21 -4.03 6.27
N HIS A 137 20.01 -3.73 4.98
CA HIS A 137 20.53 -4.56 3.91
C HIS A 137 22.07 -4.52 3.86
N GLY A 138 22.68 -5.68 4.15
CA GLY A 138 24.14 -5.86 4.24
C GLY A 138 24.77 -5.39 5.57
N GLN A 139 23.99 -4.83 6.49
CA GLN A 139 24.50 -4.19 7.71
C GLN A 139 24.15 -5.00 8.97
N LYS A 140 25.10 -5.83 9.44
CA LYS A 140 24.87 -6.74 10.58
C LYS A 140 24.47 -6.00 11.87
N SER A 141 25.08 -4.86 12.17
CA SER A 141 24.75 -4.05 13.37
C SER A 141 23.29 -3.60 13.36
N ASN A 142 22.81 -3.10 12.22
CA ASN A 142 21.43 -2.67 12.05
C ASN A 142 20.44 -3.85 12.11
N GLN A 143 20.81 -5.00 11.54
CA GLN A 143 19.99 -6.21 11.66
C GLN A 143 19.88 -6.68 13.11
N ILE A 144 20.98 -6.68 13.86
CA ILE A 144 20.98 -7.04 15.30
C ILE A 144 20.08 -6.07 16.07
N PHE A 145 20.21 -4.77 15.84
CA PHE A 145 19.37 -3.76 16.48
C PHE A 145 17.87 -3.98 16.22
N LEU A 146 17.47 -4.25 14.98
CA LEU A 146 16.07 -4.47 14.63
C LEU A 146 15.52 -5.82 15.12
N ARG A 147 16.39 -6.81 15.35
CA ARG A 147 15.99 -8.09 15.98
C ARG A 147 15.82 -7.97 17.50
N ASP A 148 16.33 -6.91 18.11
CA ASP A 148 16.17 -6.67 19.55
C ASP A 148 14.71 -6.28 19.87
N GLY A 149 14.11 -7.03 20.81
CA GLY A 149 12.74 -6.83 21.28
C GLY A 149 12.50 -5.51 22.02
N ALA A 150 13.55 -4.81 22.47
CA ALA A 150 13.43 -3.47 23.02
C ALA A 150 12.92 -2.47 21.96
N TYR A 151 13.33 -2.66 20.69
CA TYR A 151 13.02 -1.76 19.59
C TYR A 151 11.93 -2.33 18.68
N LEU A 152 12.27 -3.30 17.84
CA LEU A 152 11.32 -3.95 16.94
C LEU A 152 11.11 -5.39 17.41
N GLY A 153 12.09 -6.25 17.18
CA GLY A 153 12.01 -7.66 17.49
C GLY A 153 11.00 -8.43 16.63
N PRO A 154 11.12 -9.76 16.59
CA PRO A 154 10.26 -10.61 15.77
C PRO A 154 8.78 -10.53 16.17
N ALA A 155 8.48 -10.46 17.46
CA ALA A 155 7.09 -10.43 17.94
C ALA A 155 6.32 -9.19 17.47
N ARG A 156 6.88 -7.97 17.60
CA ARG A 156 6.20 -6.74 17.15
C ARG A 156 6.10 -6.70 15.62
N LEU A 157 7.12 -7.18 14.92
CA LEU A 157 7.07 -7.34 13.47
C LEU A 157 5.91 -8.27 13.05
N GLY A 158 5.75 -9.40 13.74
CA GLY A 158 4.65 -10.34 13.55
C GLY A 158 3.28 -9.71 13.77
N VAL A 159 3.10 -8.95 14.84
CA VAL A 159 1.87 -8.19 15.13
C VAL A 159 1.57 -7.18 14.02
N MET A 160 2.57 -6.46 13.51
CA MET A 160 2.36 -5.50 12.42
C MET A 160 1.98 -6.19 11.11
N ILE A 161 2.61 -7.31 10.76
CA ILE A 161 2.24 -8.10 9.58
C ILE A 161 0.81 -8.63 9.73
N SER A 162 0.45 -9.19 10.89
CA SER A 162 -0.86 -9.81 11.12
C SER A 162 -2.01 -8.81 11.20
N THR A 163 -1.73 -7.53 11.46
CA THR A 163 -2.75 -6.47 11.54
C THR A 163 -2.82 -5.61 10.28
N SER A 164 -1.81 -5.67 9.42
CA SER A 164 -1.80 -4.99 8.13
C SER A 164 -2.87 -5.57 7.19
N ARG A 165 -3.65 -4.69 6.58
CA ARG A 165 -4.71 -5.04 5.61
C ARG A 165 -4.50 -4.32 4.26
N ASP A 166 -3.39 -3.63 4.13
CA ASP A 166 -2.97 -2.84 2.97
C ASP A 166 -1.79 -3.58 2.33
N TYR A 167 -1.87 -3.87 1.03
CA TYR A 167 -0.90 -4.73 0.36
C TYR A 167 0.52 -4.18 0.42
N LEU A 168 0.69 -2.91 0.06
CA LEU A 168 2.00 -2.25 0.01
C LEU A 168 2.68 -2.22 1.38
N ILE A 169 1.90 -2.03 2.46
CA ILE A 169 2.42 -2.09 3.82
C ILE A 169 2.89 -3.52 4.14
N THR A 170 2.04 -4.52 3.85
CA THR A 170 2.37 -5.93 4.11
C THR A 170 3.62 -6.36 3.32
N GLU A 171 3.74 -5.98 2.06
CA GLU A 171 4.89 -6.27 1.21
C GLU A 171 6.17 -5.61 1.75
N SER A 172 6.11 -4.35 2.17
CA SER A 172 7.25 -3.65 2.76
C SER A 172 7.70 -4.29 4.09
N LEU A 173 6.75 -4.68 4.95
CA LEU A 173 7.04 -5.42 6.20
C LEU A 173 7.64 -6.81 5.94
N LEU A 174 7.13 -7.52 4.94
CA LEU A 174 7.68 -8.81 4.52
C LEU A 174 9.11 -8.65 3.95
N THR A 175 9.36 -7.59 3.19
CA THR A 175 10.71 -7.26 2.71
C THR A 175 11.66 -6.99 3.87
N LEU A 176 11.24 -6.18 4.85
CA LEU A 176 12.00 -5.98 6.08
C LEU A 176 12.26 -7.30 6.81
N PHE A 177 11.23 -8.14 6.97
CA PHE A 177 11.38 -9.47 7.56
C PHE A 177 12.45 -10.31 6.86
N ALA A 178 12.48 -10.32 5.52
CA ALA A 178 13.51 -11.03 4.75
C ALA A 178 14.92 -10.53 5.03
N ARG A 179 15.10 -9.20 5.11
CA ARG A 179 16.41 -8.59 5.46
C ARG A 179 16.85 -8.97 6.88
N LEU A 180 15.90 -9.24 7.76
CA LEU A 180 16.14 -9.66 9.13
C LEU A 180 16.26 -11.18 9.29
N LEU A 181 16.03 -12.00 8.26
CA LEU A 181 16.32 -13.43 8.35
C LEU A 181 17.83 -13.67 8.44
N SER A 182 18.26 -14.40 9.46
CA SER A 182 19.67 -14.81 9.55
C SER A 182 19.99 -15.83 8.45
N THR A 183 21.11 -15.64 7.76
CA THR A 183 21.69 -16.62 6.83
C THR A 183 22.70 -17.53 7.51
N GLU A 184 23.11 -17.21 8.74
CA GLU A 184 24.13 -17.95 9.47
C GLU A 184 23.51 -19.19 10.12
N ARG A 185 24.06 -20.37 9.79
CA ARG A 185 23.77 -21.61 10.53
C ARG A 185 24.51 -21.51 11.87
N ALA A 186 23.78 -21.37 12.97
CA ALA A 186 24.37 -21.35 14.29
C ALA A 186 25.12 -22.67 14.55
N ALA A 187 26.29 -22.59 15.19
CA ALA A 187 27.15 -23.75 15.48
C ALA A 187 26.51 -24.78 16.45
N GLY A 188 25.32 -24.49 17.01
CA GLY A 188 24.63 -25.29 18.03
C GLY A 188 23.31 -25.94 17.61
N GLY A 189 23.10 -26.20 16.31
CA GLY A 189 21.99 -27.05 15.82
C GLY A 189 20.60 -26.41 15.74
N GLY A 190 20.29 -25.38 16.56
CA GLY A 190 19.12 -24.52 16.40
C GLY A 190 19.44 -23.32 15.51
N SER A 191 18.88 -23.26 14.29
CA SER A 191 19.10 -22.10 13.42
C SER A 191 18.40 -20.87 14.00
N MET A 192 19.14 -19.79 14.30
CA MET A 192 18.57 -18.48 14.69
C MET A 192 17.45 -18.03 13.72
N ARG A 193 17.55 -18.41 12.45
CA ARG A 193 16.51 -18.22 11.45
C ARG A 193 15.18 -18.87 11.87
N THR A 194 15.20 -20.14 12.28
CA THR A 194 14.00 -20.88 12.69
C THR A 194 13.35 -20.22 13.90
N GLN A 195 14.14 -19.83 14.89
CA GLN A 195 13.62 -19.11 16.05
C GLN A 195 12.96 -17.78 15.65
N PHE A 196 13.64 -16.97 14.83
CA PHE A 196 13.09 -15.70 14.38
C PHE A 196 11.80 -15.87 13.56
N VAL A 197 11.73 -16.87 12.69
CA VAL A 197 10.51 -17.22 11.92
C VAL A 197 9.37 -17.60 12.87
N GLN A 198 9.62 -18.46 13.85
CA GLN A 198 8.60 -18.91 14.80
C GLN A 198 8.10 -17.78 15.69
N GLU A 199 8.99 -16.91 16.17
CA GLU A 199 8.60 -15.76 16.98
C GLU A 199 7.82 -14.70 16.17
N THR A 200 8.08 -14.59 14.86
CA THR A 200 7.38 -13.62 14.00
C THR A 200 6.05 -14.14 13.48
N LEU A 201 6.00 -15.37 12.96
CA LEU A 201 4.87 -15.92 12.20
C LEU A 201 4.25 -17.16 12.83
N GLY A 202 4.85 -17.71 13.89
CA GLY A 202 4.43 -18.96 14.52
C GLY A 202 3.25 -18.82 15.49
N SER A 203 2.84 -17.60 15.86
CA SER A 203 1.72 -17.40 16.80
C SER A 203 0.37 -17.71 16.14
N PRO A 204 -0.39 -18.72 16.63
CA PRO A 204 -1.71 -19.04 16.11
C PRO A 204 -2.76 -17.96 16.44
N GLU A 205 -2.50 -17.13 17.45
CA GLU A 205 -3.35 -15.98 17.79
C GLU A 205 -3.28 -14.88 16.73
N LEU A 206 -2.10 -14.70 16.13
CA LEU A 206 -1.86 -13.73 15.07
C LEU A 206 -2.19 -14.29 13.68
N PHE A 207 -1.83 -15.55 13.43
CA PHE A 207 -1.97 -16.19 12.13
C PHE A 207 -2.63 -17.56 12.24
N LYS A 208 -3.86 -17.67 11.74
CA LYS A 208 -4.56 -18.97 11.61
C LYS A 208 -3.84 -19.96 10.67
N CYS A 209 -2.97 -19.45 9.81
CA CYS A 209 -2.15 -20.21 8.87
C CYS A 209 -0.67 -20.29 9.29
N ASN A 210 -0.34 -20.09 10.57
CA ASN A 210 1.03 -20.09 11.09
C ASN A 210 1.89 -21.29 10.63
N GLU A 211 1.34 -22.51 10.65
CA GLU A 211 2.04 -23.72 10.18
C GLU A 211 2.38 -23.65 8.68
N GLU A 212 1.45 -23.17 7.85
CA GLU A 212 1.68 -22.99 6.41
C GLU A 212 2.73 -21.90 6.15
N LEU A 213 2.70 -20.79 6.89
CA LEU A 213 3.68 -19.71 6.78
C LEU A 213 5.10 -20.19 7.16
N ALA A 214 5.23 -20.92 8.26
CA ALA A 214 6.50 -21.51 8.68
C ALA A 214 7.02 -22.50 7.64
N ARG A 215 6.15 -23.36 7.10
CA ARG A 215 6.48 -24.33 6.05
C ARG A 215 7.01 -23.65 4.79
N ILE A 216 6.33 -22.61 4.29
CA ILE A 216 6.78 -21.82 3.13
C ILE A 216 8.22 -21.32 3.34
N LEU A 217 8.54 -20.80 4.52
CA LEU A 217 9.88 -20.24 4.82
C LEU A 217 10.97 -21.29 5.07
N HIS A 218 10.58 -22.50 5.45
CA HIS A 218 11.48 -23.65 5.59
C HIS A 218 11.80 -24.29 4.24
N GLU A 219 10.83 -24.38 3.34
CA GLU A 219 10.97 -24.92 1.98
C GLU A 219 11.63 -23.92 1.02
N ALA A 220 11.48 -22.62 1.28
CA ALA A 220 12.01 -21.55 0.45
C ALA A 220 13.54 -21.57 0.32
N SER A 221 14.02 -21.60 -0.92
CA SER A 221 15.40 -21.19 -1.23
C SER A 221 15.53 -19.67 -1.03
N THR A 222 16.69 -19.20 -0.60
CA THR A 222 16.91 -17.78 -0.30
C THR A 222 16.95 -16.86 -1.52
N SER A 223 16.78 -17.37 -2.75
CA SER A 223 17.07 -16.64 -3.99
C SER A 223 15.89 -15.91 -4.62
N ASP A 224 14.64 -16.21 -4.25
CA ASP A 224 13.47 -15.58 -4.88
C ASP A 224 12.45 -15.08 -3.84
N TRP A 225 12.80 -13.96 -3.20
CA TRP A 225 11.97 -13.36 -2.16
C TRP A 225 10.58 -12.94 -2.67
N ASN A 226 10.47 -12.47 -3.92
CA ASN A 226 9.20 -12.00 -4.47
C ASN A 226 8.19 -13.15 -4.54
N THR A 227 8.62 -14.32 -5.01
CA THR A 227 7.78 -15.52 -5.02
C THR A 227 7.39 -15.94 -3.60
N ILE A 228 8.33 -15.92 -2.65
CA ILE A 228 8.05 -16.29 -1.24
C ILE A 228 7.04 -15.33 -0.62
N ALA A 229 7.22 -14.03 -0.81
CA ALA A 229 6.31 -13.01 -0.28
C ALA A 229 4.88 -13.21 -0.82
N ILE A 230 4.73 -13.50 -2.12
CA ILE A 230 3.41 -13.78 -2.71
C ILE A 230 2.79 -15.08 -2.16
N GLN A 231 3.60 -16.11 -1.88
CA GLN A 231 3.11 -17.33 -1.24
C GLN A 231 2.62 -17.07 0.18
N LEU A 232 3.37 -16.29 0.97
CA LEU A 232 2.98 -15.89 2.33
C LEU A 232 1.68 -15.07 2.31
N ILE A 233 1.57 -14.07 1.42
CA ILE A 233 0.34 -13.29 1.24
C ILE A 233 -0.82 -14.19 0.82
N SER A 234 -0.58 -15.13 -0.09
CA SER A 234 -1.61 -16.08 -0.53
C SER A 234 -2.11 -16.99 0.60
N ALA A 235 -1.22 -17.47 1.48
CA ALA A 235 -1.59 -18.26 2.65
C ALA A 235 -2.44 -17.42 3.64
N MET A 236 -2.02 -16.19 3.93
CA MET A 236 -2.79 -15.25 4.75
C MET A 236 -4.17 -14.98 4.15
N ALA A 237 -4.23 -14.68 2.85
CA ALA A 237 -5.45 -14.39 2.10
C ALA A 237 -6.46 -15.55 2.12
N LYS A 238 -6.00 -16.80 2.02
CA LYS A 238 -6.84 -18.00 2.13
C LYS A 238 -7.41 -18.17 3.53
N SER A 239 -6.62 -17.87 4.56
CA SER A 239 -7.02 -18.05 5.96
C SER A 239 -8.03 -17.00 6.45
N ASP A 240 -7.95 -15.79 5.90
CA ASP A 240 -8.83 -14.68 6.26
C ASP A 240 -8.97 -13.71 5.08
N ILE A 241 -10.22 -13.56 4.61
CA ILE A 241 -10.60 -12.72 3.47
C ILE A 241 -10.28 -11.23 3.68
N THR A 242 -10.04 -10.80 4.92
CA THR A 242 -9.72 -9.40 5.22
C THR A 242 -8.31 -9.02 4.78
N TYR A 243 -7.37 -9.98 4.67
CA TYR A 243 -6.04 -9.73 4.11
C TYR A 243 -6.10 -9.35 2.62
N PRO A 244 -5.02 -8.74 2.06
CA PRO A 244 -4.90 -8.53 0.63
C PRO A 244 -5.13 -9.82 -0.16
N GLN A 245 -6.01 -9.76 -1.16
CA GLN A 245 -6.44 -10.93 -1.95
C GLN A 245 -5.75 -10.93 -3.32
N PRO A 246 -4.75 -11.80 -3.56
CA PRO A 246 -4.10 -11.92 -4.86
C PRO A 246 -4.92 -12.77 -5.83
N PHE A 247 -5.04 -12.27 -7.06
CA PHE A 247 -5.69 -12.95 -8.20
C PHE A 247 -4.73 -13.03 -9.38
N SER A 248 -4.64 -14.22 -9.96
CA SER A 248 -3.84 -14.46 -11.16
C SER A 248 -4.62 -13.95 -12.38
N VAL A 249 -4.09 -12.92 -13.02
CA VAL A 249 -4.61 -12.37 -14.28
C VAL A 249 -3.49 -12.36 -15.31
N LYS A 250 -3.81 -12.46 -16.60
CA LYS A 250 -2.79 -12.43 -17.67
C LYS A 250 -2.44 -11.01 -18.11
N GLU A 251 -3.44 -10.14 -18.06
CA GLU A 251 -3.35 -8.76 -18.46
C GLU A 251 -4.44 -7.94 -17.77
N ILE A 252 -4.19 -6.65 -17.64
CA ILE A 252 -5.12 -5.66 -17.12
C ILE A 252 -5.27 -4.55 -18.16
N ASN A 253 -6.50 -4.31 -18.61
CA ASN A 253 -6.83 -3.19 -19.50
C ASN A 253 -7.45 -2.05 -18.68
N ALA A 254 -6.70 -0.96 -18.50
CA ALA A 254 -7.19 0.23 -17.80
C ALA A 254 -7.38 1.37 -18.80
N CYS A 255 -8.63 1.72 -19.09
CA CYS A 255 -8.98 2.83 -19.98
C CYS A 255 -8.28 2.76 -21.36
N GLY A 256 -8.13 1.56 -21.93
CA GLY A 256 -7.51 1.33 -23.24
C GLY A 256 -6.02 0.98 -23.18
N TYR A 257 -5.36 1.19 -22.03
CA TYR A 257 -3.97 0.79 -21.82
C TYR A 257 -3.92 -0.67 -21.32
N VAL A 258 -3.16 -1.52 -22.01
CA VAL A 258 -3.02 -2.94 -21.66
C VAL A 258 -1.69 -3.16 -20.94
N PHE A 259 -1.77 -3.69 -19.72
CA PHE A 259 -0.63 -4.03 -18.88
C PHE A 259 -0.53 -5.55 -18.74
N PRO A 260 0.46 -6.22 -19.37
CA PRO A 260 0.67 -7.64 -19.21
C PRO A 260 1.10 -7.97 -17.78
N GLN A 261 0.76 -9.17 -17.30
CA GLN A 261 1.11 -9.69 -15.98
C GLN A 261 1.75 -11.09 -16.14
N PRO A 262 2.99 -11.15 -16.69
CA PRO A 262 3.61 -12.40 -17.08
C PRO A 262 4.10 -13.21 -15.87
N ASP A 263 4.55 -12.55 -14.80
CA ASP A 263 5.23 -13.23 -13.70
C ASP A 263 4.25 -13.75 -12.65
N ALA A 264 4.66 -14.80 -11.92
CA ALA A 264 3.85 -15.35 -10.84
C ALA A 264 3.70 -14.38 -9.65
N SER A 265 4.59 -13.40 -9.52
CA SER A 265 4.50 -12.29 -8.58
C SER A 265 3.55 -11.20 -9.04
N ASP A 266 3.28 -11.09 -10.35
CA ASP A 266 2.40 -10.08 -10.92
C ASP A 266 0.94 -10.54 -10.75
N ARG A 267 0.33 -10.03 -9.70
CA ARG A 267 -1.04 -10.36 -9.31
C ARG A 267 -1.88 -9.09 -9.25
N LEU A 268 -3.14 -9.23 -9.65
CA LEU A 268 -4.14 -8.25 -9.28
C LEU A 268 -4.47 -8.44 -7.80
N ILE A 269 -4.17 -7.44 -6.98
CA ILE A 269 -4.43 -7.47 -5.55
C ILE A 269 -5.69 -6.65 -5.24
N LEU A 270 -6.59 -7.22 -4.44
CA LEU A 270 -7.70 -6.50 -3.82
C LEU A 270 -7.44 -6.40 -2.31
N ASP A 271 -7.14 -5.20 -1.81
CA ASP A 271 -6.82 -4.97 -0.40
C ASP A 271 -7.89 -4.10 0.29
N ARG A 272 -7.54 -3.39 1.36
CA ARG A 272 -8.47 -2.48 2.05
C ARG A 272 -8.83 -1.23 1.23
N GLN A 273 -7.96 -0.77 0.34
CA GLN A 273 -8.11 0.53 -0.35
C GLN A 273 -8.75 0.40 -1.72
N GLY A 274 -8.47 -0.69 -2.43
CA GLY A 274 -8.98 -0.86 -3.78
C GLY A 274 -8.37 -2.03 -4.52
N PHE A 275 -8.31 -1.86 -5.84
CA PHE A 275 -7.60 -2.75 -6.75
C PHE A 275 -6.20 -2.18 -6.96
N LEU A 276 -5.21 -3.05 -6.88
CA LEU A 276 -3.81 -2.72 -7.05
C LEU A 276 -3.16 -3.75 -7.98
N ALA A 277 -2.30 -3.30 -8.89
CA ALA A 277 -1.47 -4.20 -9.68
C ALA A 277 -0.13 -3.52 -10.00
N ASN A 278 0.93 -4.32 -10.10
CA ASN A 278 2.21 -3.86 -10.62
C ASN A 278 2.12 -3.74 -12.14
N VAL A 279 2.56 -2.63 -12.71
CA VAL A 279 2.50 -2.38 -14.15
C VAL A 279 3.83 -1.88 -14.67
N ILE A 280 4.27 -2.43 -15.80
CA ILE A 280 5.47 -1.98 -16.50
C ILE A 280 5.06 -0.86 -17.47
N LEU A 281 5.67 0.31 -17.33
CA LEU A 281 5.36 1.45 -18.18
C LEU A 281 5.97 1.31 -19.58
N PRO A 282 5.31 1.77 -20.66
CA PRO A 282 5.88 1.67 -22.02
C PRO A 282 7.22 2.38 -22.21
N THR A 283 7.54 3.35 -21.35
CA THR A 283 8.73 4.19 -21.46
C THR A 283 9.99 3.58 -20.82
N GLY A 284 9.93 2.36 -20.29
CA GLY A 284 11.12 1.64 -19.79
C GLY A 284 10.80 0.46 -18.88
N ASP A 285 11.84 -0.19 -18.37
CA ASP A 285 11.75 -1.32 -17.42
C ASP A 285 11.37 -0.88 -15.99
N VAL A 286 10.64 0.23 -15.85
CA VAL A 286 10.20 0.76 -14.56
C VAL A 286 8.84 0.16 -14.25
N CYS A 287 8.79 -0.58 -13.15
CA CYS A 287 7.56 -1.06 -12.55
C CYS A 287 6.96 0.05 -11.68
N ASP A 288 5.67 0.33 -11.86
CA ASP A 288 4.89 1.24 -11.03
C ASP A 288 3.58 0.57 -10.60
N SER A 289 2.81 1.18 -9.71
CA SER A 289 1.58 0.61 -9.17
C SER A 289 0.35 1.22 -9.84
N LEU A 290 -0.46 0.40 -10.51
CA LEU A 290 -1.81 0.77 -10.94
C LEU A 290 -2.76 0.64 -9.74
N MET A 291 -3.46 1.72 -9.40
CA MET A 291 -4.39 1.77 -8.28
C MET A 291 -5.78 2.28 -8.70
N VAL A 292 -6.82 1.55 -8.27
CA VAL A 292 -8.22 1.96 -8.37
C VAL A 292 -8.89 1.88 -6.99
N PRO A 293 -9.05 3.03 -6.30
CA PRO A 293 -9.74 3.09 -5.01
C PRO A 293 -11.19 2.61 -5.10
N TYR A 294 -11.69 1.94 -4.06
CA TYR A 294 -13.09 1.47 -4.03
C TYR A 294 -14.12 2.59 -4.21
N GLY A 295 -13.83 3.80 -3.71
CA GLY A 295 -14.69 4.97 -3.88
C GLY A 295 -14.88 5.42 -5.34
N HIS A 296 -14.01 4.95 -6.25
CA HIS A 296 -14.13 5.24 -7.67
C HIS A 296 -14.94 4.21 -8.44
N ILE A 297 -15.32 3.09 -7.82
CA ILE A 297 -16.02 1.99 -8.49
C ILE A 297 -17.52 2.28 -8.54
N ARG A 298 -18.09 2.35 -9.74
CA ARG A 298 -19.53 2.55 -9.96
C ARG A 298 -20.29 1.24 -10.12
N MET A 299 -19.72 0.31 -10.88
CA MET A 299 -20.31 -1.00 -11.15
C MET A 299 -19.24 -2.03 -11.50
N VAL A 300 -19.49 -3.29 -11.18
CA VAL A 300 -18.67 -4.42 -11.64
C VAL A 300 -19.55 -5.33 -12.49
N ASN A 301 -19.17 -5.49 -13.75
CA ASN A 301 -19.84 -6.36 -14.69
C ASN A 301 -19.02 -7.64 -14.85
N ILE A 302 -19.71 -8.77 -14.71
CA ILE A 302 -19.10 -10.09 -14.78
C ILE A 302 -19.73 -10.81 -15.95
N ASP A 303 -18.88 -11.10 -16.93
CA ASP A 303 -19.23 -11.91 -18.08
C ASP A 303 -18.76 -13.35 -17.84
N THR A 304 -19.74 -14.25 -17.73
CA THR A 304 -19.54 -15.70 -17.66
C THR A 304 -20.08 -16.34 -18.94
N PRO A 305 -19.33 -16.31 -20.07
CA PRO A 305 -19.81 -16.94 -21.29
C PRO A 305 -19.99 -18.44 -21.04
N ALA A 306 -21.10 -19.01 -21.53
CA ALA A 306 -21.40 -20.44 -21.36
C ALA A 306 -20.38 -21.34 -22.08
N THR A 307 -19.69 -20.82 -23.10
CA THR A 307 -18.90 -21.59 -24.06
C THR A 307 -17.38 -21.47 -23.88
N THR A 308 -16.89 -20.57 -23.02
CA THR A 308 -15.45 -20.36 -22.87
C THR A 308 -14.88 -21.11 -21.68
N LEU A 309 -14.07 -22.13 -21.94
CA LEU A 309 -13.20 -22.76 -20.92
C LEU A 309 -12.12 -21.79 -20.38
N ARG A 310 -11.94 -20.62 -21.02
CA ARG A 310 -10.75 -19.77 -20.86
C ARG A 310 -10.78 -18.76 -19.71
N GLY A 311 -11.90 -18.58 -19.01
CA GLY A 311 -11.99 -17.66 -17.86
C GLY A 311 -13.29 -16.86 -17.82
N VAL A 312 -13.36 -15.96 -16.83
CA VAL A 312 -14.48 -15.04 -16.58
C VAL A 312 -14.02 -13.63 -16.88
N GLY A 313 -14.70 -12.93 -17.78
CA GLY A 313 -14.40 -11.54 -18.08
C GLY A 313 -14.96 -10.63 -16.99
N VAL A 314 -14.15 -9.73 -16.46
CA VAL A 314 -14.57 -8.73 -15.48
C VAL A 314 -14.33 -7.34 -16.05
N THR A 315 -15.33 -6.48 -15.97
CA THR A 315 -15.24 -5.06 -16.34
C THR A 315 -15.77 -4.20 -15.21
N VAL A 316 -14.90 -3.38 -14.63
CA VAL A 316 -15.19 -2.44 -13.56
C VAL A 316 -15.38 -1.05 -14.17
N GLY A 317 -16.58 -0.49 -14.07
CA GLY A 317 -16.86 0.88 -14.48
C GLY A 317 -16.49 1.88 -13.38
N LEU A 318 -15.78 2.95 -13.74
CA LEU A 318 -15.17 3.88 -12.79
C LEU A 318 -15.75 5.31 -12.89
N SER A 319 -15.68 6.07 -11.80
CA SER A 319 -16.07 7.48 -11.75
C SER A 319 -14.94 8.45 -12.11
N SER A 320 -13.70 8.02 -11.98
CA SER A 320 -12.49 8.77 -12.33
C SER A 320 -11.45 7.83 -12.92
N ALA A 321 -10.45 8.40 -13.60
CA ALA A 321 -9.34 7.64 -14.13
C ALA A 321 -8.52 6.94 -13.00
N PRO A 322 -8.00 5.73 -13.25
CA PRO A 322 -7.03 5.06 -12.38
C PRO A 322 -5.77 5.90 -12.15
N LYS A 323 -5.03 5.59 -11.09
CA LYS A 323 -3.69 6.14 -10.87
C LYS A 323 -2.64 5.12 -11.26
N VAL A 324 -1.54 5.58 -11.85
CA VAL A 324 -0.30 4.81 -11.98
C VAL A 324 0.76 5.57 -11.20
N GLY A 325 1.25 4.94 -10.13
CA GLY A 325 2.01 5.60 -9.09
C GLY A 325 1.25 6.78 -8.51
N ASN A 326 1.90 7.94 -8.49
CA ASN A 326 1.31 9.19 -8.00
C ASN A 326 0.56 10.00 -9.09
N THR A 327 0.45 9.48 -10.31
CA THR A 327 -0.10 10.21 -11.46
C THR A 327 -1.42 9.60 -11.91
N THR A 328 -2.43 10.44 -12.14
CA THR A 328 -3.69 10.00 -12.77
C THR A 328 -3.45 9.66 -14.24
N LEU A 329 -3.92 8.49 -14.67
CA LEU A 329 -3.80 8.04 -16.06
C LEU A 329 -4.50 9.02 -17.01
N LYS A 330 -3.78 9.48 -18.04
CA LYS A 330 -4.33 10.37 -19.06
C LYS A 330 -5.14 9.57 -20.06
N VAL A 331 -6.43 9.88 -20.18
CA VAL A 331 -7.38 9.18 -21.06
C VAL A 331 -7.87 10.15 -22.12
N ASP A 332 -7.56 9.88 -23.38
CA ASP A 332 -7.84 10.81 -24.49
C ASP A 332 -9.32 10.86 -24.88
N SER A 333 -10.06 9.75 -24.73
CA SER A 333 -11.50 9.69 -24.96
C SER A 333 -12.12 8.43 -24.36
N GLY A 334 -13.43 8.46 -24.06
CA GLY A 334 -14.18 7.32 -23.55
C GLY A 334 -14.50 7.36 -22.05
N GLY A 335 -15.15 6.30 -21.56
CA GLY A 335 -15.46 6.13 -20.14
C GLY A 335 -14.29 5.53 -19.38
N PHE A 336 -14.22 5.78 -18.07
CA PHE A 336 -13.21 5.18 -17.20
C PHE A 336 -13.59 3.75 -16.84
N TYR A 337 -12.69 2.79 -17.09
CA TYR A 337 -12.91 1.40 -16.75
C TYR A 337 -11.60 0.66 -16.45
N LEU A 338 -11.74 -0.49 -15.79
CA LEU A 338 -10.70 -1.50 -15.60
C LEU A 338 -11.27 -2.86 -16.05
N ALA A 339 -10.58 -3.58 -16.93
CA ALA A 339 -11.02 -4.88 -17.41
C ALA A 339 -9.90 -5.93 -17.34
N PHE A 340 -10.25 -7.16 -17.00
CA PHE A 340 -9.31 -8.29 -16.90
C PHE A 340 -10.08 -9.61 -16.96
N SER A 341 -9.36 -10.72 -17.12
CA SER A 341 -9.94 -12.08 -17.11
C SER A 341 -9.47 -12.85 -15.89
N LEU A 342 -10.40 -13.47 -15.16
CA LEU A 342 -10.14 -14.33 -14.00
C LEU A 342 -10.29 -15.81 -14.34
N GLY A 343 -9.57 -16.66 -13.60
CA GLY A 343 -9.88 -18.09 -13.49
C GLY A 343 -11.30 -18.30 -12.94
N ARG A 344 -11.97 -19.37 -13.37
CA ARG A 344 -13.34 -19.67 -12.91
C ARG A 344 -13.36 -20.06 -11.43
N GLU A 345 -12.30 -20.73 -11.00
CA GLU A 345 -12.02 -21.12 -9.61
C GLU A 345 -11.89 -19.92 -8.67
N ASP A 346 -11.42 -18.78 -9.19
CA ASP A 346 -11.23 -17.55 -8.42
C ASP A 346 -12.49 -16.69 -8.31
N LEU A 347 -13.50 -16.93 -9.16
CA LEU A 347 -14.70 -16.08 -9.23
C LEU A 347 -15.43 -16.01 -7.88
N SER A 348 -15.61 -17.14 -7.20
CA SER A 348 -16.31 -17.17 -5.90
C SER A 348 -15.59 -16.31 -4.85
N ARG A 349 -14.26 -16.46 -4.77
CA ARG A 349 -13.40 -15.71 -3.85
C ARG A 349 -13.37 -14.22 -4.19
N PHE A 350 -13.27 -13.88 -5.47
CA PHE A 350 -13.34 -12.50 -5.97
C PHE A 350 -14.66 -11.83 -5.57
N MET A 351 -15.78 -12.51 -5.77
CA MET A 351 -17.12 -12.03 -5.41
C MET A 351 -17.29 -11.81 -3.91
N GLU A 352 -16.83 -12.75 -3.09
CA GLU A 352 -16.84 -12.60 -1.64
C GLU A 352 -15.96 -11.43 -1.20
N THR A 353 -14.79 -11.26 -1.82
CA THR A 353 -13.89 -10.13 -1.57
C THR A 353 -14.61 -8.80 -1.83
N LEU A 354 -15.22 -8.64 -3.01
CA LEU A 354 -15.96 -7.41 -3.36
C LEU A 354 -17.10 -7.12 -2.36
N ARG A 355 -17.86 -8.14 -1.97
CA ARG A 355 -18.92 -8.01 -0.98
C ARG A 355 -18.40 -7.53 0.37
N ARG A 356 -17.29 -8.11 0.85
CA ARG A 356 -16.63 -7.72 2.12
C ARG A 356 -16.07 -6.31 2.10
N ARG A 357 -15.74 -5.80 0.91
CA ARG A 357 -15.25 -4.41 0.71
C ARG A 357 -16.37 -3.42 0.41
N GLY A 358 -17.64 -3.84 0.50
CA GLY A 358 -18.80 -2.97 0.31
C GLY A 358 -19.14 -2.66 -1.15
N ILE A 359 -18.56 -3.39 -2.11
CA ILE A 359 -18.89 -3.25 -3.53
C ILE A 359 -20.14 -4.08 -3.84
N GLY A 360 -21.31 -3.45 -3.69
CA GLY A 360 -22.61 -4.13 -3.81
C GLY A 360 -23.23 -4.16 -5.22
N LYS A 361 -22.83 -3.28 -6.13
CA LYS A 361 -23.41 -3.19 -7.49
C LYS A 361 -22.67 -4.14 -8.45
N LEU A 362 -23.11 -5.39 -8.46
CA LEU A 362 -22.60 -6.44 -9.33
C LEU A 362 -23.66 -6.76 -10.40
N SER A 363 -23.27 -6.76 -11.66
CA SER A 363 -24.15 -7.11 -12.78
C SER A 363 -23.58 -8.29 -13.58
N PHE A 364 -24.46 -9.16 -14.07
CA PHE A 364 -24.09 -10.34 -14.85
C PHE A 364 -24.64 -10.20 -16.26
N ILE A 365 -23.75 -10.10 -17.25
CA ILE A 365 -24.12 -9.76 -18.64
C ILE A 365 -24.77 -10.94 -19.38
N ASN A 366 -24.54 -12.18 -18.91
CA ASN A 366 -24.98 -13.40 -19.58
C ASN A 366 -25.87 -14.32 -18.74
N SER A 367 -26.52 -13.82 -17.68
CA SER A 367 -27.69 -14.54 -17.18
C SER A 367 -28.73 -14.42 -18.27
N THR A 368 -28.93 -15.50 -19.05
CA THR A 368 -30.07 -15.65 -19.96
C THR A 368 -31.23 -14.93 -19.32
N GLN A 369 -31.76 -13.89 -19.98
CA GLN A 369 -32.97 -13.23 -19.52
C GLN A 369 -33.98 -14.34 -19.33
N ARG A 370 -34.10 -14.84 -18.10
CA ARG A 370 -35.24 -15.64 -17.70
C ARG A 370 -36.36 -14.68 -18.00
N VAL A 371 -37.15 -15.01 -19.02
CA VAL A 371 -38.42 -14.35 -19.29
C VAL A 371 -39.19 -14.51 -18.00
N VAL A 372 -39.07 -13.52 -17.11
CA VAL A 372 -39.81 -13.47 -15.87
C VAL A 372 -41.23 -13.23 -16.35
N LYS A 373 -42.01 -14.32 -16.48
CA LYS A 373 -43.45 -14.21 -16.67
C LYS A 373 -43.94 -13.20 -15.63
N PRO A 374 -44.68 -12.14 -16.02
CA PRO A 374 -45.11 -11.12 -15.09
C PRO A 374 -45.90 -11.79 -13.98
N LYS A 375 -45.31 -11.90 -12.79
CA LYS A 375 -46.06 -12.29 -11.60
C LYS A 375 -47.01 -11.14 -11.33
N LYS A 376 -48.31 -11.39 -11.55
CA LYS A 376 -49.39 -10.54 -11.03
C LYS A 376 -49.17 -10.39 -9.53
N SER A 377 -48.65 -9.24 -9.11
CA SER A 377 -48.58 -8.85 -7.71
C SER A 377 -50.02 -8.57 -7.26
N ILE A 378 -50.56 -9.44 -6.42
CA ILE A 378 -51.73 -9.12 -5.61
C ILE A 378 -51.19 -8.25 -4.46
N SER A 379 -51.52 -6.96 -4.50
CA SER A 379 -51.29 -6.04 -3.40
C SER A 379 -52.22 -6.44 -2.25
N LEU A 380 -51.67 -7.03 -1.19
CA LEU A 380 -52.30 -7.09 0.11
C LEU A 380 -51.58 -6.09 1.01
N ALA A 381 -52.24 -4.97 1.24
CA ALA A 381 -51.91 -4.02 2.28
C ALA A 381 -52.16 -4.70 3.63
N SER A 382 -51.10 -4.90 4.41
CA SER A 382 -51.22 -5.00 5.86
C SER A 382 -49.97 -4.38 6.47
N GLU A 383 -50.21 -3.19 7.02
CA GLU A 383 -49.32 -2.33 7.76
C GLU A 383 -48.81 -3.06 9.02
N VAL A 384 -47.50 -3.29 9.11
CA VAL A 384 -46.84 -3.70 10.37
C VAL A 384 -45.76 -2.68 10.65
N LYS A 385 -46.03 -1.80 11.62
CA LYS A 385 -45.08 -0.81 12.15
C LYS A 385 -44.03 -1.54 13.01
N PHE A 386 -42.78 -1.52 12.55
CA PHE A 386 -41.64 -1.77 13.41
C PHE A 386 -41.02 -0.43 13.82
N THR A 387 -41.11 -0.10 15.10
CA THR A 387 -40.36 1.00 15.72
C THR A 387 -38.96 0.52 16.05
N SER A 388 -37.98 0.93 15.25
CA SER A 388 -36.56 0.81 15.58
C SER A 388 -35.93 2.20 15.57
N ASN A 389 -35.85 2.78 16.77
CA ASN A 389 -35.02 3.94 17.07
C ASN A 389 -33.55 3.51 17.11
N SER A 390 -32.73 3.99 16.17
CA SER A 390 -31.34 4.45 16.40
C SER A 390 -30.71 4.81 15.05
N PHE A 391 -30.86 6.08 14.65
CA PHE A 391 -30.05 6.67 13.59
C PHE A 391 -28.86 7.40 14.24
N LEU A 392 -27.64 7.05 13.82
CA LEU A 392 -26.53 7.99 13.77
C LEU A 392 -26.65 8.79 12.46
N PRO A 393 -26.35 10.10 12.45
CA PRO A 393 -26.57 10.93 11.28
C PRO A 393 -25.50 10.68 10.20
N VAL A 394 -25.96 10.37 9.00
CA VAL A 394 -25.15 10.46 7.77
C VAL A 394 -25.35 11.87 7.21
N PRO A 395 -24.29 12.69 7.00
CA PRO A 395 -24.45 13.97 6.34
C PRO A 395 -24.68 13.76 4.83
N ALA A 396 -25.74 14.38 4.33
CA ALA A 396 -26.06 14.45 2.90
C ALA A 396 -25.14 15.45 2.19
N PRO A 397 -24.69 15.18 0.96
CA PRO A 397 -24.18 16.20 0.07
C PRO A 397 -25.32 16.74 -0.79
N ASP A 398 -25.82 17.94 -0.46
CA ASP A 398 -26.60 18.76 -1.38
C ASP A 398 -25.63 19.46 -2.34
N PHE A 399 -25.59 18.99 -3.59
CA PHE A 399 -25.09 19.78 -4.71
C PHE A 399 -25.91 19.46 -5.95
N GLN A 400 -26.85 20.35 -6.28
CA GLN A 400 -27.35 20.53 -7.64
C GLN A 400 -26.37 21.45 -8.38
N VAL A 401 -25.81 20.98 -9.50
CA VAL A 401 -25.12 21.84 -10.46
C VAL A 401 -25.79 21.67 -11.81
N SER A 402 -26.48 22.72 -12.25
CA SER A 402 -27.00 22.88 -13.60
C SER A 402 -25.85 23.33 -14.51
N ILE A 403 -25.57 22.59 -15.59
CA ILE A 403 -24.60 23.01 -16.61
C ILE A 403 -25.34 23.38 -17.88
N VAL A 404 -25.25 24.67 -18.22
CA VAL A 404 -25.66 25.28 -19.48
C VAL A 404 -24.59 24.96 -20.54
N ARG A 405 -25.00 24.50 -21.72
CA ARG A 405 -24.14 24.37 -22.91
C ARG A 405 -23.88 25.74 -23.52
N VAL A 406 -22.62 26.08 -23.78
CA VAL A 406 -22.21 27.07 -24.78
C VAL A 406 -21.06 26.48 -25.60
N GLY A 407 -21.13 26.63 -26.92
CA GLY A 407 -20.37 25.89 -27.91
C GLY A 407 -18.96 26.41 -28.25
N ASN A 408 -18.25 25.50 -28.93
CA ASN A 408 -17.06 25.60 -29.80
C ASN A 408 -16.40 26.97 -30.09
N HIS A 409 -15.07 27.00 -29.92
CA HIS A 409 -14.01 27.16 -30.95
C HIS A 409 -12.65 27.10 -30.20
N GLY A 410 -11.65 26.30 -30.57
CA GLY A 410 -10.87 26.30 -31.81
C GLY A 410 -9.52 27.00 -31.55
N GLY A 411 -8.39 26.29 -31.58
CA GLY A 411 -7.07 26.93 -31.49
C GLY A 411 -5.87 26.04 -31.18
N LEU A 412 -5.19 25.57 -32.24
CA LEU A 412 -3.78 25.14 -32.30
C LEU A 412 -2.84 26.12 -31.57
N ILE A 413 -1.82 25.65 -30.82
CA ILE A 413 -0.42 26.14 -30.88
C ILE A 413 0.58 25.02 -30.52
N ASP A 414 1.67 25.04 -31.27
CA ASP A 414 2.81 24.14 -31.42
C ASP A 414 4.01 24.47 -30.47
N SER A 415 4.87 23.46 -30.30
CA SER A 415 6.33 23.51 -30.04
C SER A 415 6.88 23.76 -28.62
N ARG A 416 7.67 22.81 -28.08
CA ARG A 416 9.14 22.84 -28.17
C ARG A 416 9.83 21.67 -27.44
N ARG A 417 10.73 21.04 -28.20
CA ARG A 417 11.79 20.09 -27.81
C ARG A 417 12.66 20.60 -26.65
N ARG A 418 13.02 19.68 -25.75
CA ARG A 418 14.36 19.62 -25.11
C ARG A 418 14.92 18.20 -25.21
N LYS A 419 16.20 18.14 -25.58
CA LYS A 419 17.04 16.94 -25.73
C LYS A 419 17.89 16.73 -24.48
N SER A 420 18.36 15.48 -24.34
CA SER A 420 19.50 14.98 -23.54
C SER A 420 19.17 14.65 -22.06
N ASN A 421 19.63 13.54 -21.46
CA ASN A 421 20.85 12.75 -21.67
C ASN A 421 20.64 11.23 -21.51
N THR A 422 21.52 10.52 -22.21
CA THR A 422 21.87 9.09 -22.18
C THR A 422 22.36 8.63 -20.81
N LEU A 423 21.92 7.45 -20.33
CA LEU A 423 22.64 6.65 -19.33
C LEU A 423 22.34 5.16 -19.48
N ARG A 424 23.32 4.36 -19.06
CA ARG A 424 23.73 3.06 -19.61
C ARG A 424 22.99 1.86 -19.02
N LYS A 425 22.87 0.81 -19.83
CA LYS A 425 22.53 -0.57 -19.45
C LYS A 425 23.39 -1.05 -18.26
N VAL A 426 22.75 -1.53 -17.21
CA VAL A 426 23.37 -2.41 -16.21
C VAL A 426 23.02 -3.84 -16.61
N ALA A 427 24.01 -4.59 -17.08
CA ALA A 427 23.92 -6.01 -17.30
C ALA A 427 24.22 -6.74 -15.99
N TYR A 428 23.39 -7.71 -15.62
CA TYR A 428 23.70 -8.63 -14.53
C TYR A 428 24.77 -9.63 -15.00
N PRO A 429 25.83 -9.91 -14.20
CA PRO A 429 26.78 -10.96 -14.52
C PRO A 429 26.16 -12.33 -14.20
N THR A 430 26.13 -13.18 -15.23
CA THR A 430 25.91 -14.62 -15.12
C THR A 430 27.06 -15.24 -14.33
N PHE A 431 26.78 -15.78 -13.14
CA PHE A 431 27.73 -16.62 -12.42
C PHE A 431 27.77 -18.00 -13.08
N GLN A 432 28.92 -18.39 -13.61
CA GLN A 432 29.23 -19.79 -13.93
C GLN A 432 29.84 -20.45 -12.68
N PRO A 433 29.41 -21.67 -12.31
CA PRO A 433 30.05 -22.41 -11.23
C PRO A 433 31.33 -23.07 -11.73
N SER A 434 32.41 -22.91 -10.96
CA SER A 434 33.59 -23.77 -10.96
C SER A 434 33.44 -24.86 -9.91
#